data_AF-A0A2D5A8K0-F1
#
_entry.id   AF-A0A2D5A8K0-F1
#
_cell.length_a   1.000
_cell.length_b   1.000
_cell.length_c   1.000
_cell.angle_alpha   90.00
_cell.angle_beta   90.00
_cell.angle_gamma   90.00
#
_symmetry.space_group_name_H-M   'P 1'
#
loop_
_entity.id
_entity.type
_entity.pdbx_description
1 polymer ?
#
loop_
_entity_poly.entity_id
_entity_poly.type
_entity_poly.pdbx_seq_one_letter_code
_entity_poly.pdbx_strand_id
1 'polypeptide(L)'
;MICGNTSGGYSAMPQIGGPYEDLGGNFIATECPTAPCPGDLNGDLNGDLDIDHADLGLILAAWGPCPPEPASCPGDINQNGDVDAADLVVILAAWGRCP
;
A
#
# COMPACT_ATOMS: atom_id res chain seq x y z
N MET A 1 -4.47 8.85 -6.39
CA MET A 1 -5.81 8.74 -5.80
C MET A 1 -5.66 9.05 -4.31
N ILE A 2 -6.29 10.10 -3.79
CA ILE A 2 -6.41 10.31 -2.34
C ILE A 2 -7.86 9.98 -2.01
N CYS A 3 -8.10 8.82 -1.40
CA CYS A 3 -9.44 8.41 -0.94
C CYS A 3 -9.50 8.44 0.59
N GLY A 4 -10.71 8.57 1.15
CA GLY A 4 -10.92 8.71 2.61
C GLY A 4 -10.64 10.12 3.16
N ASN A 5 -10.43 11.11 2.29
CA ASN A 5 -10.27 12.52 2.66
C ASN A 5 -11.52 13.36 2.32
N THR A 6 -12.71 12.77 2.41
CA THR A 6 -13.96 13.51 2.23
C THR A 6 -14.50 14.04 3.55
N SER A 7 -15.11 15.22 3.43
CA SER A 7 -15.72 16.08 4.44
C SER A 7 -16.97 15.51 5.14
N GLY A 8 -17.03 14.21 5.45
CA GLY A 8 -18.19 13.65 6.15
C GLY A 8 -18.02 12.21 6.60
N GLY A 9 -17.80 12.01 7.91
CA GLY A 9 -17.83 10.69 8.53
C GLY A 9 -17.13 10.58 9.90
N TYR A 10 -17.71 11.22 10.92
CA TYR A 10 -17.63 10.86 12.35
C TYR A 10 -16.30 10.87 13.14
N SER A 11 -15.11 11.10 12.58
CA SER A 11 -13.90 11.23 13.43
C SER A 11 -12.77 12.16 12.97
N ALA A 12 -12.96 12.94 11.90
CA ALA A 12 -11.97 13.93 11.46
C ALA A 12 -12.65 15.29 11.25
N MET A 13 -12.09 16.33 11.87
CA MET A 13 -12.44 17.72 11.58
C MET A 13 -12.32 17.98 10.07
N PRO A 14 -13.19 18.76 9.42
CA PRO A 14 -13.14 18.98 7.98
C PRO A 14 -11.80 19.61 7.59
N GLN A 15 -10.96 18.90 6.83
CA GLN A 15 -9.67 19.40 6.37
C GLN A 15 -9.80 20.41 5.21
N ILE A 16 -10.95 20.39 4.50
CA ILE A 16 -11.33 21.39 3.51
C ILE A 16 -12.68 21.97 3.94
N GLY A 17 -12.65 23.23 4.35
CA GLY A 17 -13.83 24.02 4.68
C GLY A 17 -14.04 25.12 3.65
N GLY A 18 -15.12 25.02 2.86
CA GLY A 18 -15.50 26.03 1.87
C GLY A 18 -15.71 25.46 0.45
N PRO A 19 -16.26 26.28 -0.47
CA PRO A 19 -16.38 25.91 -1.87
C PRO A 19 -14.99 25.77 -2.51
N TYR A 20 -14.80 24.74 -3.34
CA TYR A 20 -13.59 24.55 -4.13
C TYR A 20 -13.95 24.26 -5.59
N GLU A 21 -13.06 24.65 -6.49
CA GLU A 21 -13.17 24.37 -7.92
C GLU A 21 -12.14 23.30 -8.27
N ASP A 22 -12.62 22.14 -8.69
CA ASP A 22 -11.77 21.05 -9.17
C ASP A 22 -11.43 21.29 -10.66
N LEU A 23 -10.16 21.59 -10.93
CA LEU A 23 -9.63 21.79 -12.28
C LEU A 23 -9.34 20.45 -13.00
N GLY A 24 -9.73 19.32 -12.41
CA GLY A 24 -9.48 17.98 -12.91
C GLY A 24 -8.04 17.54 -12.72
N GLY A 25 -7.78 16.26 -12.96
CA GLY A 25 -6.46 15.64 -12.82
C GLY A 25 -6.20 14.96 -11.47
N ASN A 26 -7.03 15.23 -10.45
CA ASN A 26 -7.09 14.49 -9.18
C ASN A 26 -8.56 14.28 -8.81
N PHE A 27 -8.89 13.16 -8.16
CA PHE A 27 -10.23 12.93 -7.60
C PHE A 27 -10.12 12.62 -6.11
N ILE A 28 -11.03 13.19 -5.32
CA ILE A 28 -11.23 12.89 -3.90
C ILE A 28 -12.49 12.05 -3.80
N ALA A 29 -12.35 10.79 -3.40
CA ALA A 29 -13.47 9.86 -3.27
C ALA A 29 -13.82 9.60 -1.80
N THR A 30 -15.12 9.51 -1.51
CA THR A 30 -15.65 9.16 -0.17
C THR A 30 -15.30 7.75 0.23
N GLU A 31 -15.29 6.86 -0.75
CA GLU A 31 -14.92 5.45 -0.64
C GLU A 31 -14.03 5.12 -1.82
N CYS A 32 -12.96 4.37 -1.58
CA CYS A 32 -12.10 3.93 -2.66
C CYS A 32 -12.86 2.82 -3.44
N PRO A 33 -12.76 2.76 -4.78
CA PRO A 33 -13.36 1.67 -5.53
C PRO A 33 -12.75 0.35 -5.05
N THR A 34 -13.59 -0.62 -4.71
CA THR A 34 -13.21 -1.99 -4.35
C THR A 34 -12.66 -2.71 -5.58
N ALA A 35 -11.49 -2.30 -6.06
CA ALA A 35 -10.83 -3.00 -7.14
C ALA A 35 -10.41 -4.37 -6.59
N PRO A 36 -10.62 -5.49 -7.32
CA PRO A 36 -10.06 -6.75 -6.89
C PRO A 36 -8.54 -6.59 -6.82
N CYS A 37 -8.01 -6.58 -5.60
CA CYS A 37 -6.61 -6.34 -5.27
C CYS A 37 -5.80 -7.59 -5.61
N PRO A 38 -5.14 -7.68 -6.77
CA PRO A 38 -4.31 -8.85 -7.05
C PRO A 38 -3.04 -8.83 -6.19
N GLY A 39 -2.74 -7.67 -5.56
CA GLY A 39 -1.58 -7.41 -4.69
C GLY A 39 -1.77 -7.79 -3.22
N ASP A 40 -2.95 -8.25 -2.82
CA ASP A 40 -3.23 -8.82 -1.47
C ASP A 40 -2.39 -10.08 -1.14
N LEU A 41 -1.54 -10.53 -2.06
CA LEU A 41 -0.62 -11.65 -1.82
C LEU A 41 0.86 -11.27 -1.97
N ASN A 42 1.20 -10.06 -2.40
CA ASN A 42 2.60 -9.72 -2.68
C ASN A 42 3.16 -8.56 -1.86
N GLY A 43 2.34 -7.69 -1.26
CA GLY A 43 2.82 -6.51 -0.52
C GLY A 43 2.42 -6.40 0.95
N ASP A 44 1.29 -6.97 1.36
CA ASP A 44 0.86 -7.02 2.76
C ASP A 44 1.59 -8.17 3.48
N LEU A 45 2.73 -7.85 4.06
CA LEU A 45 3.61 -8.84 4.70
C LEU A 45 3.16 -9.16 6.12
N ASN A 46 2.35 -8.30 6.72
CA ASN A 46 1.93 -8.41 8.11
C ASN A 46 0.48 -8.94 8.27
N GLY A 47 -0.30 -8.93 7.18
CA GLY A 47 -1.65 -9.49 7.07
C GLY A 47 -2.76 -8.57 7.60
N ASP A 48 -2.55 -7.25 7.64
CA ASP A 48 -3.52 -6.28 8.16
C ASP A 48 -4.36 -5.58 7.07
N LEU A 49 -4.22 -6.01 5.81
CA LEU A 49 -4.92 -5.52 4.61
C LEU A 49 -4.52 -4.10 4.19
N ASP A 50 -3.50 -3.52 4.82
CA ASP A 50 -2.96 -2.20 4.49
C ASP A 50 -1.49 -2.38 4.04
N ILE A 51 -1.09 -1.79 2.91
CA ILE A 51 0.33 -1.76 2.51
C ILE A 51 0.93 -0.46 3.02
N ASP A 52 1.68 -0.52 4.12
CA ASP A 52 2.17 0.66 4.80
C ASP A 52 3.62 0.56 5.33
N HIS A 53 3.95 1.42 6.29
CA HIS A 53 5.28 1.48 6.89
C HIS A 53 5.65 0.21 7.65
N ALA A 54 4.67 -0.56 8.15
CA ALA A 54 4.89 -1.83 8.81
C ALA A 54 5.43 -2.87 7.82
N ASP A 55 4.84 -2.98 6.63
CA ASP A 55 5.32 -3.88 5.57
C ASP A 55 6.66 -3.44 5.01
N LEU A 56 6.85 -2.13 4.85
CA LEU A 56 8.17 -1.57 4.51
C LEU A 56 9.24 -1.96 5.54
N GLY A 57 8.89 -1.92 6.83
CA GLY A 57 9.76 -2.39 7.91
C GLY A 57 10.13 -3.86 7.77
N LEU A 58 9.18 -4.70 7.32
CA LEU A 58 9.40 -6.13 7.09
C LEU A 58 10.31 -6.40 5.89
N ILE A 59 10.17 -5.66 4.77
CA ILE A 59 11.13 -5.75 3.65
C ILE A 59 12.53 -5.39 4.11
N LEU A 60 12.68 -4.27 4.82
CA LEU A 60 14.00 -3.80 5.28
C LEU A 60 14.62 -4.77 6.29
N ALA A 61 13.82 -5.45 7.11
CA ALA A 61 14.29 -6.48 8.02
C ALA A 61 14.74 -7.77 7.30
N ALA A 62 14.16 -8.05 6.13
CA ALA A 62 14.46 -9.24 5.33
C ALA A 62 15.53 -8.99 4.24
N TRP A 63 16.15 -7.81 4.19
CA TRP A 63 17.04 -7.37 3.11
C TRP A 63 18.18 -8.34 2.81
N GLY A 64 18.36 -8.66 1.53
CA GLY A 64 19.41 -9.54 1.04
C GLY A 64 18.87 -10.85 0.47
N PRO A 65 19.76 -11.84 0.24
CA PRO A 65 19.39 -13.07 -0.45
C PRO A 65 18.41 -13.91 0.34
N CYS A 66 17.44 -14.47 -0.38
CA CYS A 66 16.49 -15.40 0.21
C CYS A 66 17.20 -16.68 0.69
N PRO A 67 16.72 -17.26 1.81
CA PRO A 67 17.22 -18.55 2.26
C PRO A 67 16.90 -19.64 1.22
N PRO A 68 17.73 -20.70 1.12
CA PRO A 68 17.43 -21.82 0.24
C PRO A 68 16.14 -22.52 0.69
N GLU A 69 15.42 -23.10 -0.28
CA GLU A 69 14.21 -23.87 -0.01
C GLU A 69 14.43 -24.96 1.06
N PRO A 70 13.42 -25.23 1.91
CA PRO A 70 12.01 -24.79 1.82
C PRO A 70 11.69 -23.53 2.65
N ALA A 71 12.70 -22.78 3.10
CA ALA A 71 12.47 -21.58 3.88
C ALA A 71 11.72 -20.53 3.06
N SER A 72 10.66 -19.94 3.62
CA SER A 72 9.91 -18.87 2.96
C SER A 72 10.70 -17.56 2.96
N CYS A 73 10.53 -16.78 1.90
CA CYS A 73 11.10 -15.44 1.76
C CYS A 73 9.99 -14.44 1.41
N PRO A 74 9.13 -14.06 2.37
CA PRO A 74 7.97 -13.22 2.08
C PRO A 74 8.33 -11.84 1.51
N GLY A 75 9.53 -11.33 1.82
CA GLY A 75 10.01 -10.04 1.33
C GLY A 75 10.47 -10.03 -0.13
N ASP A 76 10.63 -11.19 -0.78
CA ASP A 76 10.94 -11.28 -2.22
C ASP A 76 9.64 -11.28 -3.02
N ILE A 77 9.12 -10.07 -3.15
CA ILE A 77 7.82 -9.74 -3.76
C ILE A 77 7.87 -10.04 -5.26
N ASN A 78 9.02 -9.80 -5.89
CA ASN A 78 9.20 -9.98 -7.33
C ASN A 78 9.71 -11.39 -7.72
N GLN A 79 9.98 -12.24 -6.74
CA GLN A 79 10.38 -13.65 -6.85
C GLN A 79 11.69 -13.85 -7.64
N ASN A 80 12.66 -12.95 -7.46
CA ASN A 80 13.96 -13.05 -8.11
C ASN A 80 15.04 -13.76 -7.26
N GLY A 81 14.73 -14.09 -6.01
CA GLY A 81 15.62 -14.76 -5.06
C GLY A 81 16.36 -13.81 -4.10
N ASP A 82 16.16 -12.50 -4.19
CA ASP A 82 16.77 -11.48 -3.35
C ASP A 82 15.70 -10.48 -2.89
N VAL A 83 15.74 -10.08 -1.61
CA VAL A 83 14.95 -8.95 -1.09
C VAL A 83 15.75 -7.67 -1.26
N ASP A 84 15.39 -6.84 -2.23
CA ASP A 84 16.15 -5.64 -2.57
C ASP A 84 15.28 -4.43 -2.99
N ALA A 85 15.92 -3.46 -3.64
CA ALA A 85 15.25 -2.24 -4.08
C ALA A 85 14.16 -2.49 -5.15
N ALA A 86 14.21 -3.60 -5.88
CA ALA A 86 13.16 -3.98 -6.80
C ALA A 86 11.87 -4.30 -6.04
N ASP A 87 11.94 -5.02 -4.91
CA ASP A 87 10.78 -5.31 -4.05
C ASP A 87 10.22 -4.03 -3.43
N LEU A 88 11.09 -3.10 -3.04
CA LEU A 88 10.65 -1.77 -2.57
C LEU A 88 9.84 -1.02 -3.64
N VAL A 89 10.24 -1.08 -4.90
CA VAL A 89 9.48 -0.41 -5.97
C VAL A 89 8.10 -1.04 -6.14
N VAL A 90 7.99 -2.37 -5.98
CA VAL A 90 6.70 -3.06 -6.05
C VAL A 90 5.81 -2.66 -4.88
N ILE A 91 6.31 -2.64 -3.65
CA ILE A 91 5.49 -2.28 -2.49
C ILE A 91 5.06 -0.80 -2.51
N LEU A 92 5.96 0.10 -2.92
CA LEU A 92 5.65 1.53 -3.02
C LEU A 92 4.64 1.83 -4.14
N ALA A 93 4.62 1.03 -5.21
CA ALA A 93 3.62 1.15 -6.27
C ALA A 93 2.21 0.73 -5.78
N ALA A 94 2.13 -0.09 -4.74
CA ALA A 94 0.90 -0.59 -4.14
C ALA A 94 0.52 0.09 -2.81
N TRP A 95 1.21 1.17 -2.43
CA TRP A 95 1.06 1.81 -1.12
C TRP A 95 -0.37 2.27 -0.81
N GLY A 96 -0.81 1.99 0.41
CA GLY A 96 -2.13 2.34 0.93
C GLY A 96 -3.00 1.11 1.18
N ARG A 97 -4.26 1.37 1.51
CA ARG A 97 -5.24 0.30 1.76
C ARG A 97 -5.57 -0.43 0.48
N CYS A 98 -5.85 -1.72 0.60
CA CYS A 98 -6.60 -2.48 -0.40
C CYS A 98 -8.11 -2.28 -0.13
N PRO A 99 -8.85 -1.47 -0.92
CA PRO A 99 -10.28 -1.27 -0.72
C PRO A 99 -11.16 -2.43 -1.16
#